data_AF-A0A8J3CLZ0-F1
#
_entry.id   AF-A0A8J3CLZ0-F1
#
_cell.length_a   1.000
_cell.length_b   1.000
_cell.length_c   1.000
_cell.angle_alpha   90.00
_cell.angle_beta   90.00
_cell.angle_gamma   90.00
#
_symmetry.space_group_name_H-M   'P 1'
#
loop_
_entity.id
_entity.type
_entity.pdbx_description
1 polymer ?
#
loop_
_entity_poly.entity_id
_entity_poly.type
_entity_poly.pdbx_seq_one_letter_code
_entity_poly.pdbx_strand_id
1 'polypeptide(L)' 'MTHIQYQKPSAAFIGASWLALSAGAIVFIFGLWNSDMQLNEKGYYFTVLMYALFAAISLQKMCVTVKRVFS' A
#
# COMPACT_ATOMS: atom_id res chain seq x y z
N MET A 1 35.79 3.26 21.68
CA MET A 1 34.75 2.45 21.02
C MET A 1 33.61 3.37 20.60
N THR A 2 33.50 3.65 19.30
CA THR A 2 32.39 4.44 18.75
C THR A 2 31.11 3.58 18.74
N HIS A 3 30.14 3.90 19.59
CA HIS A 3 28.86 3.20 19.65
C HIS A 3 28.00 3.61 18.46
N ILE A 4 27.93 2.75 17.44
CA ILE A 4 26.97 2.87 16.34
C ILE A 4 25.57 2.66 16.94
N GLN A 5 24.83 3.75 17.15
CA GLN A 5 23.45 3.73 17.62
C GLN A 5 22.56 3.21 16.49
N TYR A 6 22.20 1.93 16.54
CA TYR A 6 21.24 1.33 15.61
C TYR A 6 19.86 1.97 15.81
N GLN A 7 19.56 3.01 15.02
CA GLN A 7 18.25 3.65 15.00
C GLN A 7 17.22 2.65 14.48
N LYS A 8 16.52 2.02 15.44
CA LYS A 8 15.38 1.15 15.17
C LYS A 8 14.38 1.98 14.35
N PRO A 9 13.95 1.52 13.16
CA PRO A 9 13.07 2.30 12.29
C PRO A 9 11.90 2.82 13.12
N SER A 10 11.75 4.15 13.14
CA SER A 10 10.78 4.83 14.00
C SER A 10 9.40 4.21 13.79
N ALA A 11 8.67 3.94 14.88
CA ALA A 11 7.30 3.42 14.82
C ALA A 11 6.40 4.27 13.90
N ALA A 12 6.78 5.53 13.65
CA ALA A 12 6.18 6.41 12.66
C ALA A 12 6.20 5.84 11.22
N PHE A 13 7.25 5.14 10.79
CA PHE A 13 7.31 4.56 9.43
C PHE A 13 6.37 3.35 9.29
N ILE A 14 6.28 2.51 10.32
CA ILE A 14 5.37 1.36 10.35
C ILE A 14 3.92 1.86 10.40
N GLY A 15 3.65 2.87 11.23
CA GLY A 15 2.35 3.54 11.29
C GLY A 15 1.98 4.22 9.97
N ALA A 16 2.93 4.93 9.34
CA ALA A 16 2.70 5.58 8.05
C ALA A 16 2.34 4.59 6.94
N SER A 17 2.96 3.40 6.91
CA SER A 17 2.64 2.38 5.91
C SER A 17 1.22 1.82 6.10
N TRP A 18 0.81 1.59 7.36
CA TRP A 18 -0.56 1.13 7.65
C TRP A 18 -1.57 2.23 7.33
N LEU A 19 -1.29 3.48 7.73
CA LEU A 19 -2.15 4.64 7.45
C LEU A 19 -2.29 4.90 5.95
N ALA A 20 -1.22 4.76 5.17
CA ALA A 20 -1.30 4.90 3.71
C ALA A 20 -2.20 3.81 3.09
N LEU A 21 -2.13 2.58 3.62
CA LEU A 21 -2.94 1.46 3.15
C LEU A 21 -4.42 1.63 3.52
N SER A 22 -4.72 2.08 4.73
CA SER A 22 -6.09 2.37 5.16
C SER A 22 -6.65 3.62 4.50
N ALA A 23 -5.87 4.68 4.32
CA ALA A 23 -6.28 5.88 3.59
C ALA A 23 -6.63 5.58 2.13
N GLY A 24 -5.83 4.74 1.46
CA GLY A 24 -6.13 4.28 0.09
C GLY A 24 -7.46 3.52 -0.01
N ALA A 25 -7.74 2.65 0.96
CA ALA A 25 -9.03 1.93 1.03
C ALA A 25 -10.22 2.87 1.26
N ILE A 26 -10.09 3.86 2.16
CA ILE A 26 -11.14 4.81 2.49
C ILE A 26 -11.44 5.75 1.31
N VAL A 27 -10.41 6.33 0.69
CA VAL A 27 -10.54 7.21 -0.48
C VAL A 27 -11.25 6.48 -1.62
N PHE A 28 -10.94 5.20 -1.82
CA PHE A 28 -11.59 4.39 -2.84
C PHE A 28 -13.09 4.15 -2.54
N ILE A 29 -13.45 3.81 -1.30
CA ILE A 29 -14.86 3.66 -0.90
C ILE A 29 -15.63 4.97 -1.07
N PHE A 30 -15.02 6.10 -0.69
CA PHE A 30 -15.60 7.44 -0.88
C PHE A 30 -15.82 7.78 -2.36
N GLY A 31 -14.84 7.48 -3.23
CA GLY A 31 -14.98 7.68 -4.67
C GLY A 31 -16.12 6.85 -5.28
N LEU A 32 -16.28 5.60 -4.83
CA LEU A 32 -17.34 4.71 -5.30
C LEU A 32 -18.73 5.14 -4.81
N TRP A 33 -18.81 5.76 -3.63
CA TRP A 33 -20.04 6.34 -3.09
C TRP A 33 -20.52 7.54 -3.91
N ASN A 34 -19.58 8.36 -4.42
CA ASN A 34 -19.91 9.56 -5.19
C ASN A 34 -20.18 9.30 -6.69
N SER A 35 -19.75 8.16 -7.25
CA SER A 35 -20.09 7.81 -8.63
C SER A 35 -21.57 7.44 -8.76
N ASP A 36 -22.32 8.05 -9.66
CA ASP A 36 -23.71 7.66 -9.96
C ASP A 36 -23.75 6.65 -11.11
N MET A 37 -23.14 5.47 -10.91
CA MET A 37 -23.02 4.41 -11.94
C MET A 37 -23.62 3.09 -11.46
N GLN A 38 -24.09 2.26 -12.39
CA GLN A 38 -24.70 0.97 -12.08
C GLN A 38 -23.77 0.10 -11.22
N LEU A 39 -24.35 -0.64 -10.28
CA LEU A 39 -23.64 -1.48 -9.32
C LEU A 39 -22.70 -2.50 -10.00
N ASN A 40 -23.03 -2.92 -11.23
CA ASN A 40 -22.22 -3.83 -12.03
C ASN A 40 -20.89 -3.18 -12.48
N GLU A 41 -20.93 -1.94 -12.99
CA GLU A 41 -19.76 -1.26 -13.54
C GLU A 41 -18.83 -0.78 -12.42
N LYS A 42 -19.42 -0.32 -11.31
CA LYS A 42 -18.68 0.01 -10.08
C LYS A 42 -17.89 -1.19 -9.53
N GLY A 43 -18.47 -2.39 -9.61
CA GLY A 43 -17.80 -3.63 -9.18
C GLY A 43 -16.58 -3.97 -10.03
N TYR A 44 -16.56 -3.61 -11.32
CA TYR A 44 -15.41 -3.85 -12.19
C TYR A 44 -14.22 -2.95 -11.82
N TYR A 45 -14.48 -1.66 -11.58
CA TYR A 45 -13.44 -0.73 -11.11
C TYR A 45 -12.89 -1.12 -9.73
N PHE A 46 -13.74 -1.69 -8.87
CA PHE A 46 -13.35 -2.24 -7.57
C PHE A 46 -12.31 -3.37 -7.70
N THR A 47 -12.61 -4.38 -8.52
CA THR A 47 -11.75 -5.56 -8.65
C THR A 47 -10.41 -5.22 -9.29
N VAL A 48 -10.39 -4.34 -10.31
CA VAL A 48 -9.16 -3.85 -10.95
C VAL A 48 -8.27 -3.13 -9.93
N LEU A 49 -8.84 -2.26 -9.10
CA LEU A 49 -8.08 -1.54 -8.09
C LEU A 49 -7.53 -2.46 -7.00
N MET A 50 -8.30 -3.47 -6.58
CA MET A 50 -7.84 -4.49 -5.63
C MET A 50 -6.70 -5.33 -6.21
N TYR A 51 -6.77 -5.68 -7.50
CA TYR A 51 -5.70 -6.39 -8.20
C TYR A 51 -4.44 -5.52 -8.34
N ALA A 52 -4.60 -4.23 -8.64
CA ALA A 52 -3.50 -3.26 -8.73
C ALA A 52 -2.81 -3.04 -7.37
N LEU A 53 -3.58 -2.93 -6.28
CA LEU A 53 -3.04 -2.81 -4.93
C LEU A 53 -2.28 -4.08 -4.52
N PHE A 54 -2.84 -5.26 -4.82
CA PHE A 54 -2.17 -6.54 -4.59
C PHE A 54 -0.86 -6.64 -5.37
N ALA A 55 -0.86 -6.25 -6.64
CA ALA A 55 0.34 -6.19 -7.47
C ALA A 55 1.39 -5.21 -6.88
N ALA A 56 0.98 -4.02 -6.47
CA ALA A 56 1.87 -3.03 -5.87
C ALA A 56 2.50 -3.50 -4.55
N ILE A 57 1.73 -4.16 -3.68
CA ILE A 57 2.24 -4.73 -2.41
C ILE A 57 3.20 -5.89 -2.69
N SER A 58 2.88 -6.75 -3.67
CA SER A 58 3.75 -7.84 -4.10
C SER A 58 5.08 -7.31 -4.63
N LEU A 59 5.02 -6.27 -5.47
CA LEU A 59 6.19 -5.58 -6.00
C LEU A 59 7.02 -4.89 -4.90
N GLN A 60 6.41 -4.30 -3.86
CA GLN A 60 7.15 -3.71 -2.74
C GLN A 60 7.97 -4.78 -1.99
N LYS A 61 7.37 -5.94 -1.71
CA LYS A 61 8.05 -7.06 -1.06
C LYS A 61 9.15 -7.66 -1.95
N MET A 62 8.89 -7.78 -3.25
CA MET A 62 9.85 -8.30 -4.22
C MET A 62 11.01 -7.33 -4.43
N CYS A 63 10.74 -6.03 -4.63
CA CYS A 63 11.74 -5.00 -4.82
C CYS A 63 12.63 -4.83 -3.58
N VAL A 64 12.04 -4.86 -2.37
CA VAL A 64 12.80 -4.88 -1.11
C VAL A 64 13.72 -6.11 -1.01
N THR A 65 13.29 -7.26 -1.54
CA THR A 65 14.07 -8.51 -1.49
C THR A 65 15.17 -8.53 -2.56
N VAL A 66 14.90 -8.04 -3.77
CA VAL A 66 15.86 -7.98 -4.88
C VAL A 66 17.01 -7.02 -4.60
N LYS A 67 16.75 -5.91 -3.89
CA LYS A 67 17.81 -4.97 -3.46
C LYS A 67 18.78 -5.56 -2.41
N ARG A 68 18.42 -6.68 -1.77
CA ARG A 68 19.24 -7.39 -0.77
C ARG A 68 20.11 -8.51 -1.37
N VAL A 69 19.73 -9.03 -2.55
CA VAL A 69 20.46 -10.11 -3.25
C VAL A 69 21.58 -9.55 -4.15
N PHE A 70 21.50 -8.28 -4.53
CA PHE A 70 22.48 -7.60 -5.40
C PHE A 70 23.47 -6.69 -4.63
N SER A 71 23.63 -6.86 -3.31
CA SER A 71 24.60 -6.12 -2.48
C SER A 71 25.62 -7.02 -1.82
#